data_AF-A0A813FIT1-F1
#
_entry.id   AF-A0A813FIT1-F1
#
_cell.length_a   1.000
_cell.length_b   1.000
_cell.length_c   1.000
_cell.angle_alpha   90.00
_cell.angle_beta   90.00
_cell.angle_gamma   90.00
#
_symmetry.space_group_name_H-M   'P 1'
#
loop_
_entity.id
_entity.type
_entity.pdbx_description
1 polymer ?
#
loop_
_entity_poly.entity_id
_entity_poly.type
_entity_poly.pdbx_seq_one_letter_code
_entity_poly.pdbx_strand_id
1 'polypeptide(L)'
;MVSRRPVRPDATGAGVRSLAALLEFEEPDVTHKLQEANIPEVEPVLLDIFDRALPSAAPHRATWAVSTARKGYSGTCAIYSPSAGGGVERTAVGEVDTVDREEGRTVRLDLLCGLSVIGAYVPNSGASLQRLTYRVDGWDESLRRHLEKLDGQNAVLLCGDLNAAHEDSDIWNPEDSRMPRQAGTTPEERASFAKTLHELGFVDAWRWQHPNAKGVYSASLVLNIKVLDHVLGPCHGQRSLPDLVSPAFALSGRCRCH
;
A
#
# COMPACT_ATOMS: atom_id res chain seq x y z
N MET A 1 14.35 32.44 5.91
CA MET A 1 13.00 32.65 6.48
C MET A 1 12.05 32.95 5.32
N VAL A 2 11.44 31.92 4.73
CA VAL A 2 10.38 32.09 3.72
C VAL A 2 9.11 31.57 4.39
N SER A 3 8.26 32.50 4.84
CA SER A 3 6.94 32.20 5.38
C SER A 3 6.10 31.63 4.24
N ARG A 4 5.87 30.31 4.25
CA ARG A 4 4.82 29.68 3.44
C ARG A 4 3.52 29.84 4.20
N ARG A 5 2.61 30.69 3.71
CA ARG A 5 1.23 30.72 4.21
C ARG A 5 0.46 29.57 3.55
N PRO A 6 -0.33 28.78 4.28
CA PRO A 6 -1.15 27.74 3.69
C PRO A 6 -2.18 28.32 2.70
N VAL A 7 -2.30 27.71 1.53
CA VAL A 7 -3.31 28.06 0.51
C VAL A 7 -4.59 27.31 0.85
N ARG A 8 -5.72 28.01 0.96
CA ARG A 8 -7.04 27.36 1.17
C ARG A 8 -7.46 26.61 -0.11
N PRO A 9 -7.93 25.36 -0.03
CA PRO A 9 -8.37 24.63 -1.21
C PRO A 9 -9.68 25.21 -1.77
N ASP A 10 -9.73 25.39 -3.09
CA ASP A 10 -10.88 25.83 -3.87
C ASP A 10 -11.74 24.64 -4.36
N ALA A 11 -13.05 24.84 -4.35
CA ALA A 11 -14.07 23.78 -4.31
C ALA A 11 -14.40 23.09 -5.65
N THR A 12 -13.52 23.12 -6.65
CA THR A 12 -13.86 22.64 -8.00
C THR A 12 -12.79 21.72 -8.59
N GLY A 13 -13.02 20.39 -8.46
CA GLY A 13 -12.16 19.32 -9.03
C GLY A 13 -11.61 18.32 -8.01
N ALA A 14 -12.31 18.12 -6.89
CA ALA A 14 -11.75 18.40 -5.56
C ALA A 14 -11.61 17.18 -4.63
N GLY A 15 -11.18 16.00 -5.09
CA GLY A 15 -11.03 14.81 -4.23
C GLY A 15 -9.58 14.51 -3.82
N VAL A 16 -8.72 14.18 -4.78
CA VAL A 16 -7.31 13.84 -4.50
C VAL A 16 -6.46 15.10 -4.26
N ARG A 17 -6.72 16.19 -4.99
CA ARG A 17 -6.07 17.49 -4.75
C ARG A 17 -6.53 18.12 -3.43
N SER A 18 -7.77 17.87 -3.02
CA SER A 18 -8.24 18.33 -1.71
C SER A 18 -7.61 17.51 -0.60
N LEU A 19 -7.54 16.17 -0.69
CA LEU A 19 -6.91 15.36 0.34
C LEU A 19 -5.43 15.70 0.51
N ALA A 20 -4.67 15.84 -0.57
CA ALA A 20 -3.27 16.27 -0.50
C ALA A 20 -3.14 17.67 0.12
N ALA A 21 -3.94 18.64 -0.33
CA ALA A 21 -3.94 20.00 0.23
C ALA A 21 -4.41 20.04 1.69
N LEU A 22 -5.30 19.12 2.10
CA LEU A 22 -5.88 19.06 3.43
C LEU A 22 -4.92 18.34 4.40
N LEU A 23 -4.20 17.31 3.94
CA LEU A 23 -3.09 16.70 4.69
C LEU A 23 -1.92 17.69 4.85
N GLU A 24 -1.61 18.48 3.82
CA GLU A 24 -0.61 19.56 3.91
C GLU A 24 -1.06 20.71 4.83
N PHE A 25 -2.36 21.00 4.89
CA PHE A 25 -2.92 22.06 5.73
C PHE A 25 -3.04 21.66 7.20
N GLU A 26 -3.54 20.45 7.46
CA GLU A 26 -3.79 19.95 8.81
C GLU A 26 -2.51 19.41 9.46
N GLU A 27 -1.43 19.20 8.69
CA GLU A 27 -0.14 18.65 9.12
C GLU A 27 -0.27 17.53 10.17
N PRO A 28 -1.11 16.49 9.97
CA PRO A 28 -1.21 15.44 10.96
C PRO A 28 0.14 14.73 11.05
N ASP A 29 0.64 14.50 12.27
CA ASP A 29 1.90 13.78 12.56
C ASP A 29 1.80 12.29 12.13
N VAL A 30 1.71 12.04 10.82
CA VAL A 30 1.65 10.71 10.20
C VAL A 30 3.03 10.29 9.68
N THR A 31 4.02 11.17 9.76
CA THR A 31 5.39 10.91 9.31
C THR A 31 6.12 9.97 10.27
N HIS A 32 5.94 8.68 10.03
CA HIS A 32 6.91 7.61 10.28
C HIS A 32 7.15 7.16 11.73
N LYS A 33 6.39 7.64 12.72
CA LYS A 33 6.53 7.22 14.13
C LYS A 33 5.19 7.11 14.86
N LEU A 34 4.20 6.48 14.24
CA LEU A 34 2.91 6.25 14.88
C LEU A 34 3.09 5.34 16.10
N GLN A 35 2.62 5.83 17.24
CA GLN A 35 2.61 5.12 18.52
C GLN A 35 1.15 4.81 18.84
N GLU A 36 0.90 3.63 19.41
CA GLU A 36 -0.43 3.24 19.86
C GLU A 36 -1.07 4.31 20.76
N ALA A 37 -0.26 4.91 21.65
CA ALA A 37 -0.70 5.95 22.57
C ALA A 37 -1.22 7.23 21.89
N ASN A 38 -0.83 7.49 20.63
CA ASN A 38 -1.24 8.69 19.91
C ASN A 38 -2.50 8.44 19.04
N ILE A 39 -2.89 7.19 18.82
CA ILE A 39 -4.03 6.84 17.95
C ILE A 39 -5.33 7.52 18.41
N PRO A 40 -5.71 7.51 19.72
CA PRO A 40 -6.96 8.13 20.15
C PRO A 40 -7.06 9.63 19.85
N GLU A 41 -5.92 10.31 19.74
CA GLU A 41 -5.85 11.74 19.41
C GLU A 41 -5.81 11.97 17.89
N VAL A 42 -5.08 11.13 17.15
CA VAL A 42 -4.83 11.30 15.71
C VAL A 42 -5.95 10.74 14.84
N GLU A 43 -6.53 9.60 15.21
CA GLU A 43 -7.55 8.92 14.37
C GLU A 43 -8.78 9.79 14.10
N PRO A 44 -9.42 10.44 15.10
CA PRO A 44 -10.60 11.26 14.83
C PRO A 44 -10.33 12.41 13.86
N VAL A 45 -9.13 13.01 13.95
CA VAL A 45 -8.70 14.08 13.03
C VAL A 45 -8.53 13.53 11.62
N LEU A 46 -7.83 12.41 11.46
CA LEU A 46 -7.64 11.79 10.15
C LEU A 46 -8.97 11.33 9.53
N LEU A 47 -9.86 10.72 10.30
CA LEU A 47 -11.15 10.29 9.79
C LEU A 47 -12.00 11.47 9.33
N ASP A 48 -12.01 12.58 10.08
CA ASP A 48 -12.69 13.81 9.67
C ASP A 48 -12.11 14.39 8.36
N ILE A 49 -10.77 14.39 8.22
CA ILE A 49 -10.08 14.79 6.99
C ILE A 49 -10.57 13.95 5.79
N PHE A 50 -10.62 12.63 5.94
CA PHE A 50 -11.06 11.73 4.87
C PHE A 50 -12.55 11.85 4.59
N ASP A 51 -13.39 12.00 5.62
CA ASP A 51 -14.83 12.21 5.47
C ASP A 51 -15.15 13.51 4.72
N ARG A 52 -14.37 14.57 4.97
CA ARG A 52 -14.49 15.85 4.25
C ARG A 52 -13.95 15.76 2.82
N ALA A 53 -12.79 15.14 2.62
CA ALA A 53 -12.10 15.12 1.33
C ALA A 53 -12.67 14.09 0.34
N LEU A 54 -13.14 12.95 0.84
CA LEU A 54 -13.64 11.82 0.04
C LEU A 54 -15.04 11.34 0.52
N PRO A 55 -16.09 12.17 0.51
CA PRO A 55 -17.39 11.80 1.10
C PRO A 55 -17.93 10.45 0.61
N SER A 56 -18.37 9.63 1.56
CA SER A 56 -18.90 8.28 1.31
C SER A 56 -20.26 8.08 1.99
N ALA A 57 -20.97 6.99 1.69
CA ALA A 57 -22.30 6.72 2.25
C ALA A 57 -22.31 6.55 3.79
N ALA A 58 -21.15 6.23 4.36
CA ALA A 58 -20.91 6.17 5.80
C ALA A 58 -19.54 6.80 6.13
N PRO A 59 -19.30 7.23 7.38
CA PRO A 59 -18.00 7.70 7.82
C PRO A 59 -16.90 6.66 7.55
N HIS A 60 -15.71 7.12 7.21
CA HIS A 60 -14.53 6.27 7.04
C HIS A 60 -14.19 5.57 8.35
N ARG A 61 -13.49 4.46 8.23
CA ARG A 61 -12.93 3.70 9.34
C ARG A 61 -11.43 3.57 9.14
N ALA A 62 -10.73 3.34 10.24
CA ALA A 62 -9.32 3.05 10.23
C ALA A 62 -9.05 1.66 10.81
N THR A 63 -7.96 1.04 10.36
CA THR A 63 -7.37 -0.14 10.99
C THR A 63 -5.88 0.06 11.07
N TRP A 64 -5.34 -0.08 12.28
CA TRP A 64 -3.96 0.21 12.59
C TRP A 64 -3.22 -1.07 12.97
N ALA A 65 -2.05 -1.28 12.37
CA ALA A 65 -1.03 -2.16 12.90
C ALA A 65 0.07 -1.27 13.48
N VAL A 66 0.32 -1.34 14.78
CA VAL A 66 1.35 -0.53 15.44
C VAL A 66 2.44 -1.42 16.01
N SER A 67 3.67 -0.92 15.97
CA SER A 67 4.81 -1.62 16.57
C SER A 67 4.68 -1.66 18.09
N THR A 68 4.66 -2.88 18.61
CA THR A 68 4.79 -3.20 20.04
C THR A 68 6.24 -3.52 20.41
N ALA A 69 7.09 -3.90 19.44
CA ALA A 69 8.51 -4.17 19.63
C ALA A 69 9.31 -2.93 20.01
N ARG A 70 8.98 -1.79 19.39
CA ARG A 70 9.74 -0.52 19.51
C ARG A 70 8.81 0.67 19.41
N LYS A 71 8.93 1.60 20.37
CA LYS A 71 8.14 2.83 20.40
C LYS A 71 8.50 3.76 19.23
N GLY A 72 7.49 4.23 18.50
CA GLY A 72 7.66 5.19 17.40
C GLY A 72 8.45 4.60 16.22
N TYR A 73 8.26 3.31 15.95
CA TYR A 73 8.92 2.57 14.88
C TYR A 73 7.87 1.91 14.01
N SER A 74 8.01 1.98 12.68
CA SER A 74 7.10 1.30 11.75
C SER A 74 5.63 1.69 11.99
N GLY A 75 4.71 0.77 11.74
CA GLY A 75 3.27 0.95 11.81
C GLY A 75 2.66 1.14 10.43
N THR A 76 1.50 0.55 10.22
CA THR A 76 0.69 0.67 9.00
C THR A 76 -0.75 1.00 9.36
N CYS A 77 -1.42 1.73 8.46
CA CYS A 77 -2.80 2.11 8.63
C CYS A 77 -3.53 2.01 7.31
N ALA A 78 -4.73 1.42 7.35
CA ALA A 78 -5.69 1.51 6.27
C ALA A 78 -6.85 2.41 6.71
N ILE A 79 -7.09 3.49 5.98
CA ILE A 79 -8.30 4.31 6.09
C ILE A 79 -9.19 3.98 4.91
N TYR A 80 -10.44 3.61 5.17
CA TYR A 80 -11.33 3.05 4.15
C TYR A 80 -12.80 3.42 4.38
N SER A 81 -13.55 3.52 3.27
CA SER A 81 -15.01 3.57 3.34
C SER A 81 -15.55 2.19 3.72
N PRO A 82 -16.51 2.07 4.65
CA PRO A 82 -17.16 0.80 4.97
C PRO A 82 -17.84 0.12 3.78
N SER A 83 -18.15 0.90 2.73
CA SER A 83 -18.79 0.44 1.49
C SER A 83 -17.82 0.07 0.37
N ALA A 84 -16.50 0.18 0.61
CA ALA A 84 -15.48 -0.14 -0.39
C ALA A 84 -15.65 -1.59 -0.90
N GLY A 85 -15.59 -1.79 -2.21
CA GLY A 85 -15.77 -3.11 -2.83
C GLY A 85 -17.12 -3.76 -2.53
N GLY A 86 -18.17 -2.98 -2.28
CA GLY A 86 -19.50 -3.50 -1.90
C GLY A 86 -19.64 -3.76 -0.39
N GLY A 87 -18.56 -3.62 0.37
CA GLY A 87 -18.52 -3.74 1.82
C GLY A 87 -17.19 -4.34 2.28
N VAL A 88 -16.69 -3.88 3.43
CA VAL A 88 -15.54 -4.50 4.10
C VAL A 88 -16.03 -5.62 5.00
N GLU A 89 -15.67 -6.87 4.67
CA GLU A 89 -16.07 -8.06 5.42
C GLU A 89 -15.17 -8.25 6.65
N ARG A 90 -13.86 -8.09 6.45
CA ARG A 90 -12.86 -8.35 7.50
C ARG A 90 -11.68 -7.40 7.37
N THR A 91 -11.11 -7.04 8.52
CA THR A 91 -9.80 -6.39 8.60
C THR A 91 -8.84 -7.25 9.41
N ALA A 92 -7.55 -7.23 9.07
CA ALA A 92 -6.51 -7.98 9.76
C ALA A 92 -5.18 -7.23 9.83
N VAL A 93 -4.36 -7.59 10.80
CA VAL A 93 -2.99 -7.07 11.00
C VAL A 93 -2.09 -8.18 11.55
N GLY A 94 -0.79 -8.14 11.27
CA GLY A 94 0.18 -9.04 11.93
C GLY A 94 0.04 -10.52 11.54
N GLU A 95 -0.40 -10.81 10.31
CA GLU A 95 -0.67 -12.17 9.83
C GLU A 95 0.44 -12.75 8.93
N VAL A 96 1.47 -11.96 8.58
CA VAL A 96 2.58 -12.43 7.74
C VAL A 96 3.56 -13.29 8.55
N ASP A 97 4.13 -12.74 9.61
CA ASP A 97 5.03 -13.45 10.52
C ASP A 97 5.03 -12.82 11.93
N THR A 98 5.92 -13.29 12.80
CA THR A 98 6.05 -12.75 14.17
C THR A 98 6.51 -11.29 14.18
N VAL A 99 7.42 -10.90 13.27
CA VAL A 99 7.93 -9.53 13.20
C VAL A 99 6.84 -8.59 12.66
N ASP A 100 5.99 -9.03 11.76
CA ASP A 100 4.80 -8.28 11.34
C ASP A 100 3.90 -7.95 12.53
N ARG A 101 3.59 -8.95 13.36
CA ARG A 101 2.77 -8.79 14.56
C ARG A 101 3.38 -7.84 15.57
N GLU A 102 4.70 -7.85 15.69
CA GLU A 102 5.41 -7.05 16.68
C GLU A 102 5.79 -5.65 16.16
N GLU A 103 6.03 -5.48 14.86
CA GLU A 103 6.46 -4.21 14.23
C GLU A 103 5.33 -3.51 13.44
N GLY A 104 4.14 -4.10 13.35
CA GLY A 104 2.96 -3.52 12.68
C GLY A 104 3.17 -3.27 11.19
N ARG A 105 3.60 -4.30 10.46
CA ARG A 105 4.12 -4.17 9.10
C ARG A 105 3.06 -4.33 8.02
N THR A 106 1.93 -4.98 8.31
CA THR A 106 0.82 -5.15 7.36
C THR A 106 -0.54 -4.84 7.96
N VAL A 107 -1.41 -4.33 7.10
CA VAL A 107 -2.85 -4.21 7.31
C VAL A 107 -3.57 -4.79 6.10
N ARG A 108 -4.62 -5.58 6.32
CA ARG A 108 -5.43 -6.19 5.28
C ARG A 108 -6.90 -5.82 5.41
N LEU A 109 -7.54 -5.56 4.26
CA LEU A 109 -8.99 -5.44 4.11
C LEU A 109 -9.47 -6.52 3.15
N ASP A 110 -10.37 -7.39 3.60
CA ASP A 110 -11.10 -8.33 2.74
C ASP A 110 -12.45 -7.69 2.37
N LEU A 111 -12.68 -7.52 1.06
CA LEU A 111 -13.86 -6.86 0.51
C LEU A 111 -14.87 -7.89 -0.02
N LEU A 112 -16.16 -7.59 0.10
CA LEU A 112 -17.25 -8.47 -0.35
C LEU A 112 -17.25 -8.76 -1.85
N CYS A 113 -16.56 -7.95 -2.66
CA CYS A 113 -16.35 -8.23 -4.08
C CYS A 113 -15.30 -9.32 -4.36
N GLY A 114 -14.75 -10.00 -3.33
CA GLY A 114 -13.75 -11.05 -3.48
C GLY A 114 -12.32 -10.52 -3.70
N LEU A 115 -12.04 -9.31 -3.18
CA LEU A 115 -10.72 -8.67 -3.25
C LEU A 115 -10.13 -8.50 -1.85
N SER A 116 -8.91 -8.98 -1.65
CA SER A 116 -8.10 -8.70 -0.47
C SER A 116 -7.08 -7.60 -0.79
N VAL A 117 -7.19 -6.46 -0.11
CA VAL A 117 -6.26 -5.33 -0.20
C VAL A 117 -5.29 -5.39 0.97
N ILE A 118 -4.00 -5.47 0.69
CA ILE A 118 -2.93 -5.56 1.68
C ILE A 118 -2.03 -4.33 1.55
N GLY A 119 -2.02 -3.49 2.58
CA GLY A 119 -1.02 -2.45 2.77
C GLY A 119 0.17 -3.02 3.53
N ALA A 120 1.37 -2.95 2.97
CA ALA A 120 2.59 -3.45 3.58
C ALA A 120 3.66 -2.35 3.68
N TYR A 121 4.36 -2.32 4.82
CA TYR A 121 5.62 -1.61 5.00
C TYR A 121 6.73 -2.62 5.25
N VAL A 122 7.31 -3.14 4.16
CA VAL A 122 8.29 -4.21 4.18
C VAL A 122 9.55 -3.79 4.96
N PRO A 123 10.15 -4.65 5.79
CA PRO A 123 11.38 -4.34 6.52
C PRO A 123 12.52 -3.92 5.58
N ASN A 124 13.11 -2.75 5.84
CA ASN A 124 14.34 -2.33 5.19
C ASN A 124 15.53 -3.20 5.67
N SER A 125 16.43 -3.55 4.76
CA SER A 125 17.64 -4.35 5.06
C SER A 125 18.66 -3.63 5.95
N GLY A 126 18.50 -2.32 6.12
CA GLY A 126 19.33 -1.46 6.95
C GLY A 126 20.55 -0.92 6.20
N ALA A 127 21.09 0.20 6.66
CA ALA A 127 22.19 0.90 5.99
C ALA A 127 23.48 0.05 5.87
N SER A 128 23.72 -0.87 6.80
CA SER A 128 24.82 -1.83 6.75
C SER A 128 24.38 -3.23 6.31
N LEU A 129 23.20 -3.35 5.70
CA LEU A 129 22.58 -4.61 5.25
C LEU A 129 22.41 -5.66 6.36
N GLN A 130 22.38 -5.23 7.62
CA GLN A 130 22.37 -6.11 8.78
C GLN A 130 21.08 -6.93 8.93
N ARG A 131 20.01 -6.55 8.22
CA ARG A 131 18.75 -7.30 8.16
C ARG A 131 18.52 -7.99 6.81
N LEU A 132 19.46 -7.94 5.87
CA LEU A 132 19.26 -8.47 4.51
C LEU A 132 18.85 -9.94 4.50
N THR A 133 19.56 -10.79 5.27
CA THR A 133 19.19 -12.21 5.41
C THR A 133 17.78 -12.39 5.92
N TYR A 134 17.40 -11.65 6.96
CA TYR A 134 16.04 -11.69 7.50
C TYR A 134 15.01 -11.18 6.47
N ARG A 135 15.33 -10.13 5.72
CA ARG A 135 14.47 -9.57 4.69
C ARG A 135 14.14 -10.62 3.61
N VAL A 136 15.15 -11.30 3.07
CA VAL A 136 14.98 -12.22 1.94
C VAL A 136 14.48 -13.60 2.39
N ASP A 137 15.13 -14.20 3.38
CA ASP A 137 14.87 -15.60 3.77
C ASP A 137 13.77 -15.73 4.83
N GLY A 138 13.50 -14.66 5.58
CA GLY A 138 12.46 -14.60 6.60
C GLY A 138 11.19 -13.93 6.11
N TRP A 139 11.27 -12.61 5.90
CA TRP A 139 10.13 -11.75 5.61
C TRP A 139 9.53 -12.02 4.25
N ASP A 140 10.29 -11.88 3.15
CA ASP A 140 9.75 -12.00 1.79
C ASP A 140 9.17 -13.39 1.56
N GLU A 141 9.79 -14.41 2.15
CA GLU A 141 9.32 -15.79 2.10
C GLU A 141 8.03 -16.01 2.91
N SER A 142 7.89 -15.38 4.08
CA SER A 142 6.65 -15.42 4.85
C SER A 142 5.53 -14.64 4.16
N LEU A 143 5.85 -13.50 3.54
CA LEU A 143 4.93 -12.72 2.74
C LEU A 143 4.42 -13.53 1.54
N ARG A 144 5.31 -14.18 0.78
CA ARG A 144 4.91 -15.06 -0.34
C ARG A 144 3.91 -16.12 0.09
N ARG A 145 4.20 -16.86 1.17
CA ARG A 145 3.28 -17.88 1.71
C ARG A 145 1.95 -17.29 2.18
N HIS A 146 1.97 -16.08 2.74
CA HIS A 146 0.73 -15.39 3.14
C HIS A 146 -0.12 -15.04 1.91
N LEU A 147 0.51 -14.47 0.88
CA LEU A 147 -0.16 -14.12 -0.38
C LEU A 147 -0.70 -15.36 -1.11
N GLU A 148 0.04 -16.46 -1.15
CA GLU A 148 -0.39 -17.72 -1.76
C GLU A 148 -1.64 -18.30 -1.10
N LYS A 149 -1.74 -18.22 0.23
CA LYS A 149 -2.95 -18.66 0.96
C LYS A 149 -4.18 -17.83 0.62
N LEU A 150 -4.01 -16.53 0.40
CA LEU A 150 -5.09 -15.62 0.06
C LEU A 150 -5.53 -15.77 -1.39
N ASP A 151 -4.58 -16.02 -2.29
CA ASP A 151 -4.85 -16.28 -3.69
C ASP A 151 -5.73 -17.51 -3.93
N GLY A 152 -5.73 -18.47 -3.00
CA GLY A 152 -6.69 -19.58 -3.03
C GLY A 152 -8.14 -19.18 -2.71
N GLN A 153 -8.40 -17.94 -2.30
CA GLN A 153 -9.69 -17.48 -1.77
C GLN A 153 -10.21 -16.23 -2.51
N ASN A 154 -9.36 -15.21 -2.68
CA ASN A 154 -9.70 -13.89 -3.20
C ASN A 154 -8.64 -13.39 -4.18
N ALA A 155 -9.02 -12.48 -5.08
CA ALA A 155 -8.01 -11.68 -5.79
C ALA A 155 -7.20 -10.85 -4.79
N VAL A 156 -5.94 -10.56 -5.08
CA VAL A 156 -5.04 -9.89 -4.12
C VAL A 156 -4.42 -8.64 -4.71
N LEU A 157 -4.54 -7.53 -3.99
CA LEU A 157 -3.85 -6.28 -4.24
C LEU A 157 -2.85 -6.04 -3.10
N LEU A 158 -1.57 -5.99 -3.44
CA LEU A 158 -0.50 -5.65 -2.51
C LEU A 158 0.00 -4.23 -2.81
N CYS A 159 -0.02 -3.35 -1.83
CA CYS A 159 0.43 -1.97 -1.97
C CYS A 159 1.24 -1.51 -0.74
N GLY A 160 1.89 -0.36 -0.88
CA GLY A 160 2.67 0.27 0.18
C GLY A 160 4.15 0.35 -0.15
N ASP A 161 4.96 0.47 0.90
CA ASP A 161 6.41 0.57 0.80
C ASP A 161 7.03 -0.83 0.85
N LEU A 162 7.37 -1.34 -0.33
CA LEU A 162 7.92 -2.69 -0.48
C LEU A 162 9.45 -2.73 -0.30
N ASN A 163 10.09 -1.58 -0.02
CA ASN A 163 11.54 -1.45 0.17
C ASN A 163 12.36 -2.24 -0.88
N ALA A 164 11.97 -2.15 -2.15
CA ALA A 164 12.68 -2.78 -3.26
C ALA A 164 12.44 -1.98 -4.55
N ALA A 165 13.51 -1.67 -5.27
CA ALA A 165 13.48 -1.18 -6.64
C ALA A 165 13.78 -2.36 -7.57
N HIS A 166 12.79 -2.79 -8.34
CA HIS A 166 12.86 -4.03 -9.11
C HIS A 166 13.85 -3.93 -10.28
N GLU A 167 13.78 -2.84 -11.03
CA GLU A 167 14.56 -2.59 -12.22
C GLU A 167 15.45 -1.34 -12.08
N ASP A 168 16.49 -1.24 -12.90
CA ASP A 168 17.39 -0.08 -12.88
C ASP A 168 16.65 1.22 -13.24
N SER A 169 15.58 1.12 -14.03
CA SER A 169 14.67 2.23 -14.35
C SER A 169 13.89 2.77 -13.14
N ASP A 170 13.84 2.02 -12.03
CA ASP A 170 13.20 2.43 -10.78
C ASP A 170 14.15 3.23 -9.88
N ILE A 171 15.38 3.47 -10.32
CA ILE A 171 16.43 4.14 -9.54
C ILE A 171 16.89 5.39 -10.29
N TRP A 172 17.12 6.50 -9.56
CA TRP A 172 17.58 7.76 -10.16
C TRP A 172 18.97 7.67 -10.81
N ASN A 173 19.89 6.90 -10.20
CA ASN A 173 21.27 6.76 -10.66
C ASN A 173 21.72 5.29 -10.62
N PRO A 174 21.18 4.44 -11.52
CA PRO A 174 21.45 3.00 -11.50
C PRO A 174 22.92 2.66 -11.79
N GLU A 175 23.62 3.53 -12.53
CA GLU A 175 25.04 3.37 -12.90
C GLU A 175 25.99 3.55 -11.70
N ASP A 176 25.52 4.07 -10.57
CA ASP A 176 26.35 4.18 -9.38
C ASP A 176 26.72 2.80 -8.86
N SER A 177 28.01 2.48 -8.90
CA SER A 177 28.57 1.22 -8.42
C SER A 177 28.20 0.82 -7.00
N ARG A 178 27.66 1.75 -6.18
CA ARG A 178 27.17 1.51 -4.83
C ARG A 178 25.74 1.00 -4.78
N MET A 179 24.93 1.15 -5.83
CA MET A 179 23.52 0.73 -5.83
C MET A 179 23.34 -0.74 -5.42
N PRO A 180 24.11 -1.71 -5.95
CA PRO A 180 23.94 -3.11 -5.56
C PRO A 180 24.29 -3.41 -4.10
N ARG A 181 24.87 -2.45 -3.36
CA ARG A 181 25.25 -2.57 -1.95
C ARG A 181 24.39 -1.71 -1.02
N GLN A 182 23.30 -1.14 -1.54
CA GLN A 182 22.35 -0.34 -0.77
C GLN A 182 21.06 -1.13 -0.54
N ALA A 183 20.45 -0.94 0.64
CA ALA A 183 19.18 -1.55 0.95
C ALA A 183 18.10 -1.07 -0.03
N GLY A 184 17.27 -2.00 -0.48
CA GLY A 184 16.25 -1.81 -1.52
C GLY A 184 16.75 -2.03 -2.94
N THR A 185 18.06 -2.14 -3.16
CA THR A 185 18.65 -2.28 -4.51
C THR A 185 19.67 -3.42 -4.59
N THR A 186 19.80 -4.23 -3.55
CA THR A 186 20.68 -5.41 -3.57
C THR A 186 20.18 -6.45 -4.59
N PRO A 187 21.08 -7.21 -5.22
CA PRO A 187 20.68 -8.32 -6.09
C PRO A 187 19.72 -9.30 -5.42
N GLU A 188 19.90 -9.55 -4.12
CA GLU A 188 19.08 -10.47 -3.33
C GLU A 188 17.66 -9.94 -3.12
N GLU A 189 17.49 -8.66 -2.76
CA GLU A 189 16.16 -8.04 -2.64
C GLU A 189 15.43 -8.00 -3.98
N ARG A 190 16.15 -7.66 -5.07
CA ARG A 190 15.58 -7.61 -6.43
C ARG A 190 15.14 -8.99 -6.90
N ALA A 191 15.99 -10.00 -6.72
CA ALA A 191 15.67 -11.38 -7.07
C ALA A 191 14.50 -11.92 -6.24
N SER A 192 14.45 -11.61 -4.94
CA SER A 192 13.35 -12.01 -4.06
C SER A 192 12.02 -11.33 -4.46
N PHE A 193 12.07 -10.05 -4.81
CA PHE A 193 10.91 -9.32 -5.32
C PHE A 193 10.41 -9.89 -6.65
N ALA A 194 11.32 -10.11 -7.61
CA ALA A 194 11.01 -10.75 -8.90
C ALA A 194 10.41 -12.15 -8.70
N LYS A 195 10.97 -12.96 -7.78
CA LYS A 195 10.43 -14.27 -7.41
C LYS A 195 8.99 -14.17 -6.92
N THR A 196 8.68 -13.22 -6.03
CA THR A 196 7.31 -12.96 -5.57
C THR A 196 6.37 -12.63 -6.73
N LEU A 197 6.79 -11.77 -7.67
CA LEU A 197 5.98 -11.45 -8.84
C LEU A 197 5.75 -12.67 -9.74
N HIS A 198 6.79 -13.41 -10.06
CA HIS A 198 6.73 -14.52 -11.02
C HIS A 198 6.03 -15.76 -10.46
N GLU A 199 6.40 -16.24 -9.27
CA GLU A 199 5.83 -17.47 -8.71
C GLU A 199 4.35 -17.32 -8.40
N LEU A 200 3.97 -16.15 -7.90
CA LEU A 200 2.59 -15.86 -7.58
C LEU A 200 1.85 -15.21 -8.75
N GLY A 201 2.46 -14.89 -9.89
CA GLY A 201 1.76 -14.24 -11.01
C GLY A 201 1.20 -12.84 -10.70
N PHE A 202 1.86 -12.09 -9.80
CA PHE A 202 1.55 -10.69 -9.57
C PHE A 202 2.08 -9.83 -10.73
N VAL A 203 1.34 -8.77 -11.03
CA VAL A 203 1.72 -7.75 -12.01
C VAL A 203 2.03 -6.45 -11.28
N ASP A 204 3.21 -5.88 -11.55
CA ASP A 204 3.49 -4.48 -11.18
C ASP A 204 2.60 -3.57 -12.02
N ALA A 205 1.57 -2.99 -11.39
CA ALA A 205 0.56 -2.20 -12.06
C ALA A 205 1.14 -0.92 -12.68
N TRP A 206 2.12 -0.30 -12.03
CA TRP A 206 2.76 0.92 -12.53
C TRP A 206 3.60 0.59 -13.78
N ARG A 207 4.46 -0.43 -13.68
CA ARG A 207 5.30 -0.84 -14.82
C ARG A 207 4.47 -1.41 -15.97
N TRP A 208 3.34 -2.06 -15.67
CA TRP A 208 2.40 -2.52 -16.71
C TRP A 208 1.75 -1.36 -17.48
N GLN A 209 1.33 -0.29 -16.79
CA GLN A 209 0.76 0.91 -17.45
C GLN A 209 1.84 1.77 -18.12
N HIS A 210 3.06 1.76 -17.57
CA HIS A 210 4.15 2.65 -17.96
C HIS A 210 5.47 1.89 -18.18
N PRO A 211 5.52 0.93 -19.12
CA PRO A 211 6.66 0.01 -19.26
C PRO A 211 7.99 0.72 -19.49
N ASN A 212 7.97 1.80 -20.28
CA ASN A 212 9.17 2.53 -20.67
C ASN A 212 9.42 3.82 -19.86
N ALA A 213 8.63 4.08 -18.82
CA ALA A 213 8.80 5.30 -18.03
C ALA A 213 10.10 5.27 -17.21
N LYS A 214 10.79 6.41 -17.19
CA LYS A 214 11.98 6.71 -16.40
C LYS A 214 11.79 8.07 -15.75
N GLY A 215 12.53 8.37 -14.68
CA GLY A 215 12.42 9.67 -14.01
C GLY A 215 11.27 9.76 -12.99
N VAL A 216 10.57 8.65 -12.73
CA VAL A 216 9.49 8.58 -11.74
C VAL A 216 9.94 7.65 -10.63
N TYR A 217 10.08 8.20 -9.43
CA TYR A 217 10.60 7.49 -8.28
C TYR A 217 9.66 7.73 -7.11
N SER A 218 9.32 6.64 -6.41
CA SER A 218 8.70 6.71 -5.10
C SER A 218 9.68 6.06 -4.11
N ALA A 219 9.80 6.61 -2.91
CA ALA A 219 10.48 5.89 -1.83
C ALA A 219 9.60 4.74 -1.30
N SER A 220 8.28 4.78 -1.56
CA SER A 220 7.29 4.08 -0.73
C SER A 220 6.01 3.64 -1.45
N LEU A 221 5.98 3.52 -2.78
CA LEU A 221 4.79 2.94 -3.44
C LEU A 221 5.13 2.11 -4.68
N VAL A 222 4.92 0.80 -4.55
CA VAL A 222 4.75 -0.13 -5.66
C VAL A 222 3.38 -0.80 -5.49
N LEU A 223 2.53 -0.71 -6.51
CA LEU A 223 1.21 -1.33 -6.53
C LEU A 223 1.30 -2.62 -7.34
N ASN A 224 1.25 -3.76 -6.67
CA ASN A 224 1.23 -5.07 -7.33
C ASN A 224 -0.18 -5.65 -7.27
N ILE A 225 -0.70 -6.06 -8.41
CA ILE A 225 -2.05 -6.58 -8.55
C ILE A 225 -1.96 -7.98 -9.12
N LYS A 226 -2.60 -8.93 -8.45
CA LYS A 226 -2.92 -10.24 -9.03
C LYS A 226 -4.43 -10.35 -9.21
N VAL A 227 -4.85 -10.47 -10.47
CA VAL A 227 -6.24 -10.76 -10.81
C VAL A 227 -6.36 -12.27 -11.03
N LEU A 228 -7.16 -12.93 -10.21
CA LEU A 228 -7.54 -14.33 -10.43
C LEU A 228 -8.59 -14.40 -11.54
N ASP A 229 -8.33 -15.22 -12.56
CA ASP A 229 -9.30 -15.51 -13.64
C ASP A 229 -10.63 -16.08 -13.11
N HIS A 230 -10.66 -16.59 -11.87
CA HIS A 230 -11.79 -17.30 -11.26
C HIS A 230 -12.75 -16.42 -10.44
N VAL A 231 -12.39 -15.16 -10.12
CA VAL A 231 -13.23 -14.24 -9.33
C VAL A 231 -14.21 -13.44 -10.22
N LEU A 232 -14.37 -13.83 -11.49
CA LEU A 232 -15.48 -13.38 -12.33
C LEU A 232 -16.73 -14.23 -12.02
N GLY A 233 -17.30 -14.05 -10.82
CA GLY A 233 -18.64 -14.53 -10.47
C GLY A 233 -19.73 -13.85 -11.30
N PRO A 234 -20.96 -14.42 -11.37
CA PRO A 234 -21.88 -14.32 -12.50
C PRO A 234 -22.51 -12.94 -12.78
N CYS A 235 -22.15 -11.90 -12.04
CA CYS A 235 -22.65 -10.55 -12.26
C CYS A 235 -21.64 -9.74 -13.09
N HIS A 236 -21.87 -9.78 -14.41
CA HIS A 236 -21.35 -8.87 -15.44
C HIS A 236 -19.94 -9.12 -15.97
N GLY A 237 -19.92 -9.83 -17.12
CA GLY A 237 -19.09 -9.61 -18.32
C GLY A 237 -17.59 -9.43 -18.11
N GLN A 238 -16.78 -10.30 -18.72
CA GLN A 238 -15.31 -10.19 -18.83
C GLN A 238 -14.81 -8.73 -18.73
N ARG A 239 -14.40 -8.29 -17.54
CA ARG A 239 -13.74 -7.00 -17.36
C ARG A 239 -12.25 -7.24 -17.30
N SER A 240 -11.55 -6.61 -18.22
CA SER A 240 -10.10 -6.68 -18.31
C SER A 240 -9.44 -5.88 -17.17
N LEU A 241 -8.20 -6.25 -16.81
CA LEU A 241 -7.32 -5.52 -15.88
C LEU A 241 -7.50 -3.98 -15.85
N PRO A 242 -7.60 -3.25 -17.00
CA PRO A 242 -7.84 -1.81 -17.04
C PRO A 242 -8.94 -1.27 -16.13
N ASP A 243 -10.03 -2.01 -15.91
CA ASP A 243 -11.18 -1.53 -15.13
C ASP A 243 -10.93 -1.57 -13.61
N LEU A 244 -10.07 -2.48 -13.15
CA LEU A 244 -9.71 -2.64 -11.74
C LEU A 244 -8.57 -1.70 -11.31
N VAL A 245 -7.69 -1.30 -12.25
CA VAL A 245 -6.50 -0.48 -11.98
C VAL A 245 -6.71 1.01 -12.29
N SER A 246 -7.92 1.42 -12.72
CA SER A 246 -8.21 2.84 -12.88
C SER A 246 -8.24 3.54 -11.51
N PRO A 247 -7.49 4.64 -11.30
CA PRO A 247 -7.57 5.45 -10.08
C PRO A 247 -9.01 5.90 -9.75
N ALA A 248 -9.86 6.02 -10.78
CA ALA A 248 -11.25 6.36 -10.62
C ALA A 248 -12.08 5.21 -10.01
N PHE A 249 -11.73 3.94 -10.20
CA PHE A 249 -12.51 2.82 -9.68
C PHE A 249 -12.16 2.48 -8.23
N ALA A 250 -10.86 2.53 -7.88
CA ALA A 250 -10.38 2.35 -6.51
C ALA A 250 -10.93 3.41 -5.53
N LEU A 251 -11.29 4.60 -6.03
CA LEU A 251 -11.77 5.73 -5.21
C LEU A 251 -13.27 6.05 -5.37
N SER A 252 -13.94 5.64 -6.44
CA SER A 252 -15.33 6.09 -6.69
C SER A 252 -16.41 5.13 -6.25
N GLY A 253 -16.13 3.84 -6.01
CA GLY A 253 -17.12 2.85 -5.55
C GLY A 253 -18.40 2.74 -6.41
N ARG A 254 -18.47 3.38 -7.59
CA ARG A 254 -19.68 3.43 -8.40
C ARG A 254 -19.67 2.28 -9.38
N CYS A 255 -20.34 1.21 -8.99
CA CYS A 255 -20.91 0.27 -9.94
C CYS A 255 -21.99 1.02 -10.75
N ARG A 256 -21.69 1.46 -11.98
CA ARG A 256 -22.74 1.89 -12.91
C ARG A 256 -23.29 0.64 -13.58
N CYS A 257 -24.43 0.19 -13.10
CA CYS A 257 -25.27 -0.76 -13.81
C CYS A 257 -26.06 0.00 -14.88
N HIS A 258 -25.99 -0.44 -16.14
CA HIS A 258 -27.00 -0.18 -17.15
C HIS A 258 -27.82 -1.45 -17.33
#